data_AF-A0A6L4APS8-F1
#
_entry.id   AF-A0A6L4APS8-F1
#
_cell.length_a   1.000
_cell.length_b   1.000
_cell.length_c   1.000
_cell.angle_alpha   90.00
_cell.angle_beta   90.00
_cell.angle_gamma   90.00
#
_symmetry.space_group_name_H-M   'P 1'
#
loop_
_entity.id
_entity.type
_entity.pdbx_description
1 polymer ?
#
loop_
_entity_poly.entity_id
_entity_poly.type
_entity_poly.pdbx_seq_one_letter_code
_entity_poly.pdbx_strand_id
1 'polypeptide(L)'
;MRDGAKNEKDSTAEDRIYTREEICAEDPAKIEAFYARLDGQDYIKSLKLQRSSREQINEIFQKLAATPPVVTRETDDLLTILKNTAHFFRVIGKDNIILAKSIIEQEQEEYEDIVAALYRLSSQPDCLKDRLGLAIPESVYYDYSCFFLTTMGGRLYLFRRDFKSRMLVNYYSILMVDRANQLGTNSHGVDIRPAIGSLIEEMENSGDQLKRRESYLDQLYALKEKYPEEPRQ
;
A
#
# COMPACT_ATOMS: atom_id res chain seq x y z
N MET A 1 -24.72 44.50 24.13
CA MET A 1 -24.36 43.58 25.23
C MET A 1 -24.67 42.16 24.76
N ARG A 2 -23.59 41.37 24.59
CA ARG A 2 -23.49 39.90 24.45
C ARG A 2 -24.20 39.28 23.24
N ASP A 3 -23.46 38.88 22.20
CA ASP A 3 -22.55 37.71 22.14
C ASP A 3 -23.29 36.38 22.38
N GLY A 4 -23.39 35.60 21.31
CA GLY A 4 -23.84 34.21 21.30
C GLY A 4 -23.33 33.56 20.02
N ALA A 5 -22.11 33.07 20.11
CA ALA A 5 -21.25 32.67 19.01
C ALA A 5 -21.69 31.38 18.30
N LYS A 6 -21.19 31.29 17.05
CA LYS A 6 -20.97 30.12 16.20
C LYS A 6 -20.87 28.78 16.92
N ASN A 7 -21.48 27.78 16.32
CA ASN A 7 -20.87 26.45 16.21
C ASN A 7 -21.16 25.88 14.81
N GLU A 8 -20.36 26.32 13.84
CA GLU A 8 -20.03 25.52 12.66
C GLU A 8 -19.32 24.26 13.18
N LYS A 9 -20.05 23.15 13.23
CA LYS A 9 -19.39 21.84 13.29
C LYS A 9 -18.80 21.59 11.92
N ASP A 10 -17.50 21.78 11.85
CA ASP A 10 -16.56 21.26 10.88
C ASP A 10 -16.91 19.79 10.58
N SER A 11 -17.59 19.54 9.46
CA SER A 11 -17.77 18.20 8.92
C SER A 11 -16.51 17.90 8.12
N THR A 12 -15.70 17.01 8.67
CA THR A 12 -14.48 16.44 8.10
C THR A 12 -14.65 16.12 6.60
N ALA A 13 -13.68 16.55 5.80
CA ALA A 13 -13.68 16.45 4.34
C ALA A 13 -13.45 15.02 3.79
N GLU A 14 -13.67 13.97 4.58
CA GLU A 14 -12.90 12.72 4.47
C GLU A 14 -13.67 11.47 4.05
N ASP A 15 -14.87 11.65 3.48
CA ASP A 15 -15.60 10.58 2.78
C ASP A 15 -15.86 10.95 1.31
N ARG A 16 -14.95 11.73 0.72
CA ARG A 16 -15.07 12.19 -0.66
C ARG A 16 -14.80 11.04 -1.62
N ILE A 17 -15.85 10.59 -2.30
CA ILE A 17 -15.73 9.73 -3.48
C ILE A 17 -15.03 10.55 -4.57
N TYR A 18 -13.79 10.18 -4.91
CA TYR A 18 -13.05 10.80 -6.00
C TYR A 18 -13.57 10.27 -7.34
N THR A 19 -13.86 11.18 -8.26
CA THR A 19 -14.14 10.85 -9.66
C THR A 19 -12.86 10.35 -10.34
N ARG A 20 -13.02 9.62 -11.46
CA ARG A 20 -11.87 9.16 -12.25
C ARG A 20 -11.01 10.33 -12.72
N GLU A 21 -11.65 11.42 -13.13
CA GLU A 21 -10.99 12.63 -13.59
C GLU A 21 -10.14 13.27 -12.49
N GLU A 22 -10.66 13.34 -11.25
CA GLU A 22 -9.92 13.82 -10.08
C GLU A 22 -8.75 12.90 -9.74
N ILE A 23 -8.94 11.57 -9.71
CA ILE A 23 -7.86 10.61 -9.47
C ILE A 23 -6.75 10.80 -10.49
N CYS A 24 -7.08 10.87 -11.78
CA CYS A 24 -6.10 10.96 -12.86
C CYS A 24 -5.41 12.33 -12.95
N ALA A 25 -5.96 13.37 -12.32
CA ALA A 25 -5.35 14.69 -12.25
C ALA A 25 -4.53 14.89 -10.96
N GLU A 26 -5.11 14.60 -9.79
CA GLU A 26 -4.56 14.94 -8.49
C GLU A 26 -3.51 13.93 -8.01
N ASP A 27 -3.79 12.62 -8.11
CA ASP A 27 -2.90 11.59 -7.56
C ASP A 27 -1.54 11.50 -8.28
N PRO A 28 -1.47 11.53 -9.63
CA PRO A 28 -0.20 11.58 -10.32
C PRO A 28 0.57 12.85 -10.01
N ALA A 29 -0.10 14.01 -9.97
CA ALA A 29 0.56 15.28 -9.65
C ALA A 29 1.17 15.27 -8.24
N LYS A 30 0.48 14.66 -7.26
CA LYS A 30 0.98 14.46 -5.90
C LYS A 30 2.24 13.59 -5.88
N ILE A 31 2.24 12.49 -6.62
CA ILE A 31 3.38 11.57 -6.73
C ILE A 31 4.56 12.22 -7.48
N GLU A 32 4.29 12.97 -8.55
CA GLU A 32 5.31 13.72 -9.29
C GLU A 32 5.98 14.79 -8.41
N ALA A 33 5.19 15.53 -7.63
CA ALA A 33 5.70 16.51 -6.67
C ALA A 33 6.54 15.84 -5.57
N PHE A 34 6.12 14.67 -5.09
CA PHE A 34 6.89 13.86 -4.15
C PHE A 34 8.25 13.47 -4.72
N TYR A 35 8.29 12.93 -5.96
CA TYR A 35 9.57 12.61 -6.60
C TYR A 35 10.48 13.82 -6.79
N ALA A 36 9.93 14.97 -7.20
CA ALA A 36 10.71 16.19 -7.36
C ALA A 36 11.29 16.66 -6.01
N ARG A 37 10.54 16.51 -4.92
CA ARG A 37 11.01 16.82 -3.57
C ARG A 37 12.11 15.86 -3.12
N LEU A 38 11.97 14.56 -3.40
CA LEU A 38 12.96 13.52 -3.05
C LEU A 38 14.34 13.85 -3.63
N ASP A 39 14.42 14.25 -4.90
CA ASP A 39 15.69 14.59 -5.55
C ASP A 39 16.44 15.76 -4.85
N GLY A 40 15.71 16.59 -4.10
CA GLY A 40 16.27 17.66 -3.30
C GLY A 40 16.81 17.23 -1.93
N GLN A 41 16.42 16.07 -1.42
CA GLN A 41 16.73 15.64 -0.05
C GLN A 41 18.18 15.18 0.13
N ASP A 42 18.79 15.54 1.25
CA ASP A 42 20.19 15.20 1.53
C ASP A 42 20.43 13.70 1.62
N TYR A 43 19.48 12.96 2.21
CA TYR A 43 19.59 11.50 2.30
C TYR A 43 19.53 10.84 0.91
N ILE A 44 18.74 11.36 -0.03
CA ILE A 44 18.71 10.87 -1.42
C ILE A 44 20.01 11.22 -2.15
N LYS A 45 20.49 12.46 -2.03
CA LYS A 45 21.77 12.89 -2.61
C LYS A 45 22.93 12.04 -2.10
N SER A 46 22.91 11.65 -0.83
CA SER A 46 23.94 10.80 -0.22
C SER A 46 24.04 9.41 -0.86
N LEU A 47 22.94 8.90 -1.45
CA LEU A 47 22.90 7.62 -2.15
C LEU A 47 23.55 7.67 -3.55
N LYS A 48 23.88 8.87 -4.05
CA LYS A 48 24.55 9.08 -5.36
C LYS A 48 23.87 8.35 -6.51
N LEU A 49 22.53 8.46 -6.56
CA LEU A 49 21.73 7.88 -7.62
C LEU A 49 22.21 8.39 -8.99
N GLN A 50 22.31 7.49 -9.96
CA GLN A 50 22.76 7.83 -11.32
C GLN A 50 21.64 8.45 -12.18
N ARG A 51 20.41 8.41 -11.68
CA ARG A 51 19.17 8.84 -12.33
C ARG A 51 18.29 9.52 -11.29
N SER A 52 17.25 10.21 -11.76
CA SER A 52 16.25 10.81 -10.86
C SER A 52 15.57 9.76 -9.98
N SER A 53 15.07 10.16 -8.82
CA SER A 53 14.30 9.29 -7.92
C SER A 53 13.09 8.70 -8.64
N ARG A 54 12.43 9.48 -9.50
CA ARG A 54 11.33 9.02 -10.36
C ARG A 54 11.76 7.86 -11.24
N GLU A 55 12.81 8.01 -12.03
CA GLU A 55 13.28 6.96 -12.95
C GLU A 55 13.71 5.70 -12.19
N GLN A 56 14.42 5.87 -11.07
CA GLN A 56 14.90 4.75 -10.27
C GLN A 56 13.74 3.97 -9.63
N ILE A 57 12.77 4.67 -9.05
CA ILE A 57 11.61 4.05 -8.39
C ILE A 57 10.70 3.40 -9.44
N ASN A 58 10.53 4.03 -10.61
CA ASN A 58 9.78 3.42 -11.70
C ASN A 58 10.42 2.12 -12.20
N GLU A 59 11.75 2.08 -12.34
CA GLU A 59 12.47 0.87 -12.70
C GLU A 59 12.27 -0.24 -11.64
N ILE A 60 12.27 0.11 -10.35
CA ILE A 60 11.97 -0.82 -9.26
C ILE A 60 10.58 -1.42 -9.43
N PHE A 61 9.55 -0.59 -9.61
CA PHE A 61 8.17 -1.05 -9.81
C PHE A 61 8.03 -1.97 -11.03
N GLN A 62 8.67 -1.62 -12.14
CA GLN A 62 8.64 -2.43 -13.36
C GLN A 62 9.33 -3.78 -13.18
N LYS A 63 10.48 -3.83 -12.48
CA LYS A 63 11.16 -5.11 -12.14
C LYS A 63 10.30 -6.01 -11.26
N LEU A 64 9.65 -5.42 -10.26
CA LEU A 64 8.74 -6.13 -9.36
C LEU A 64 7.50 -6.65 -10.09
N ALA A 65 6.96 -5.88 -11.03
CA ALA A 65 5.83 -6.30 -11.86
C ALA A 65 6.21 -7.43 -12.84
N ALA A 66 7.42 -7.39 -13.38
CA ALA A 66 7.93 -8.45 -14.26
C ALA A 66 8.27 -9.76 -13.51
N THR A 67 8.45 -9.69 -12.20
CA THR A 67 8.84 -10.83 -11.35
C THR A 67 7.99 -10.87 -10.08
N PRO A 68 6.69 -11.23 -10.15
CA PRO A 68 5.84 -11.34 -8.97
C PRO A 68 6.27 -12.50 -8.07
N PRO A 69 5.97 -12.44 -6.75
CA PRO A 69 6.29 -13.52 -5.81
C PRO A 69 5.37 -14.73 -6.01
N VAL A 70 5.72 -15.87 -5.40
CA VAL A 70 4.87 -17.05 -5.40
C VAL A 70 3.87 -16.96 -4.24
N VAL A 71 2.57 -16.94 -4.53
CA VAL A 71 1.53 -16.76 -3.50
C VAL A 71 1.01 -18.10 -2.99
N THR A 72 0.59 -18.99 -3.88
CA THR A 72 0.02 -20.29 -3.51
C THR A 72 1.10 -21.34 -3.35
N ARG A 73 0.85 -22.31 -2.46
CA ARG A 73 1.73 -23.48 -2.26
C ARG A 73 3.18 -23.12 -1.90
N GLU A 74 3.40 -21.96 -1.27
CA GLU A 74 4.72 -21.54 -0.80
C GLU A 74 5.36 -22.60 0.11
N THR A 75 4.56 -23.21 0.98
CA THR A 75 5.01 -24.18 2.00
C THR A 75 5.26 -25.59 1.47
N ASP A 76 4.97 -25.84 0.19
CA ASP A 76 5.13 -27.17 -0.41
C ASP A 76 6.60 -27.56 -0.57
N ASP A 77 7.48 -26.56 -0.74
CA ASP A 77 8.89 -26.79 -0.87
C ASP A 77 9.73 -25.68 -0.23
N LEU A 78 10.83 -26.07 0.41
CA LEU A 78 11.74 -25.17 1.11
C LEU A 78 12.35 -24.11 0.17
N LEU A 79 12.56 -24.45 -1.11
CA LEU A 79 13.17 -23.53 -2.05
C LEU A 79 12.24 -22.35 -2.36
N THR A 80 10.92 -22.57 -2.44
CA THR A 80 9.92 -21.52 -2.64
C THR A 80 9.84 -20.59 -1.41
N ILE A 81 9.85 -21.14 -0.20
CA ILE A 81 9.94 -20.33 1.04
C ILE A 81 11.18 -19.43 1.02
N LEU A 82 12.35 -19.98 0.67
CA LEU A 82 13.61 -19.23 0.60
C LEU A 82 13.58 -18.17 -0.50
N LYS A 83 12.99 -18.47 -1.68
CA LYS A 83 12.81 -17.52 -2.77
C LYS A 83 11.95 -16.34 -2.33
N ASN A 84 10.81 -16.60 -1.72
CA ASN A 84 9.89 -15.58 -1.22
C ASN A 84 10.52 -14.73 -0.11
N THR A 85 11.25 -15.35 0.82
CA THR A 85 11.92 -14.64 1.93
C THR A 85 13.02 -13.68 1.45
N ALA A 86 13.61 -13.96 0.28
CA ALA A 86 14.64 -13.14 -0.35
C ALA A 86 14.14 -12.38 -1.60
N HIS A 87 12.83 -12.40 -1.88
CA HIS A 87 12.21 -11.89 -3.11
C HIS A 87 12.71 -10.50 -3.52
N PHE A 88 12.48 -9.49 -2.68
CA PHE A 88 12.87 -8.11 -3.00
C PHE A 88 14.38 -7.98 -3.24
N PHE A 89 15.21 -8.67 -2.43
CA PHE A 89 16.66 -8.60 -2.62
C PHE A 89 17.10 -9.21 -3.94
N ARG A 90 16.47 -10.31 -4.36
CA ARG A 90 16.76 -10.97 -5.64
C ARG A 90 16.29 -10.16 -6.84
N VAL A 91 15.13 -9.49 -6.75
CA VAL A 91 14.54 -8.79 -7.89
C VAL A 91 15.12 -7.39 -8.08
N ILE A 92 15.23 -6.61 -6.99
CA ILE A 92 15.61 -5.19 -7.08
C ILE A 92 17.03 -4.93 -6.57
N GLY A 93 17.65 -5.89 -5.87
CA GLY A 93 19.02 -5.75 -5.40
C GLY A 93 19.17 -4.87 -4.15
N LYS A 94 20.40 -4.84 -3.63
CA LYS A 94 20.75 -4.17 -2.37
C LYS A 94 20.50 -2.67 -2.40
N ASP A 95 20.97 -1.98 -3.45
CA ASP A 95 20.96 -0.52 -3.48
C ASP A 95 19.53 0.04 -3.55
N ASN A 96 18.65 -0.65 -4.29
CA ASN A 96 17.23 -0.31 -4.34
C ASN A 96 16.49 -0.62 -3.04
N ILE A 97 16.90 -1.68 -2.31
CA ILE A 97 16.38 -1.92 -0.95
C ILE A 97 16.79 -0.78 -0.02
N ILE A 98 18.03 -0.32 -0.09
CA ILE A 98 18.51 0.80 0.73
C ILE A 98 17.71 2.06 0.38
N LEU A 99 17.53 2.37 -0.90
CA LEU A 99 16.72 3.50 -1.35
C LEU A 99 15.28 3.43 -0.81
N ALA A 100 14.58 2.30 -1.04
CA ALA A 100 13.21 2.13 -0.59
C ALA A 100 13.09 2.25 0.94
N LYS A 101 14.03 1.66 1.67
CA LYS A 101 14.10 1.76 3.13
C LYS A 101 14.31 3.21 3.58
N SER A 102 15.26 3.93 2.97
CA SER A 102 15.54 5.32 3.30
C SER A 102 14.34 6.23 3.06
N ILE A 103 13.63 6.05 1.95
CA ILE A 103 12.41 6.82 1.67
C ILE A 103 11.35 6.54 2.72
N ILE A 104 11.06 5.26 3.02
CA ILE A 104 10.06 4.91 4.03
C ILE A 104 10.43 5.51 5.40
N GLU A 105 11.69 5.40 5.83
CA GLU A 105 12.14 5.89 7.14
C GLU A 105 12.13 7.42 7.27
N GLN A 106 12.41 8.15 6.20
CA GLN A 106 12.52 9.62 6.24
C GLN A 106 11.21 10.32 5.88
N GLU A 107 10.35 9.72 5.06
CA GLU A 107 9.14 10.34 4.51
C GLU A 107 7.86 9.98 5.26
N GLN A 108 7.96 9.72 6.56
CA GLN A 108 6.86 9.22 7.41
C GLN A 108 5.61 10.10 7.39
N GLU A 109 5.75 11.42 7.18
CA GLU A 109 4.63 12.35 7.12
C GLU A 109 3.83 12.26 5.82
N GLU A 110 4.51 12.07 4.68
CA GLU A 110 3.87 12.02 3.36
C GLU A 110 3.57 10.59 2.90
N TYR A 111 4.23 9.59 3.50
CA TYR A 111 4.13 8.19 3.11
C TYR A 111 2.67 7.70 3.02
N GLU A 112 1.87 7.98 4.03
CA GLU A 112 0.47 7.57 4.11
C GLU A 112 -0.34 8.08 2.90
N ASP A 113 -0.10 9.33 2.55
CA ASP A 113 -0.73 10.05 1.46
C ASP A 113 -0.30 9.55 0.08
N ILE A 114 0.97 9.22 -0.09
CA ILE A 114 1.50 8.64 -1.33
C ILE A 114 0.96 7.22 -1.54
N VAL A 115 0.91 6.39 -0.50
CA VAL A 115 0.36 5.03 -0.62
C VAL A 115 -1.14 5.06 -0.96
N ALA A 116 -1.90 6.00 -0.40
CA ALA A 116 -3.31 6.19 -0.75
C ALA A 116 -3.51 6.56 -2.22
N ALA A 117 -2.70 7.48 -2.74
CA ALA A 117 -2.72 7.89 -4.15
C ALA A 117 -2.35 6.70 -5.06
N LEU A 118 -1.32 5.94 -4.72
CA LEU A 118 -0.92 4.73 -5.46
C LEU A 118 -2.03 3.68 -5.45
N TYR A 119 -2.71 3.46 -4.33
CA TYR A 119 -3.83 2.53 -4.26
C TYR A 119 -4.99 2.95 -5.18
N ARG A 120 -5.38 4.23 -5.20
CA ARG A 120 -6.42 4.70 -6.12
C ARG A 120 -6.00 4.54 -7.58
N LEU A 121 -4.76 4.92 -7.91
CA LEU A 121 -4.19 4.76 -9.25
C LEU A 121 -4.05 3.31 -9.70
N SER A 122 -3.99 2.33 -8.79
CA SER A 122 -3.97 0.90 -9.16
C SER A 122 -5.21 0.48 -9.97
N SER A 123 -6.32 1.21 -9.83
CA SER A 123 -7.56 1.01 -10.59
C SER A 123 -7.61 1.81 -11.91
N GLN A 124 -6.61 2.65 -12.18
CA GLN A 124 -6.56 3.57 -13.32
C GLN A 124 -5.28 3.35 -14.15
N PRO A 125 -5.14 2.20 -14.84
CA PRO A 125 -3.89 1.83 -15.52
C PRO A 125 -3.47 2.82 -16.60
N ASP A 126 -4.42 3.45 -17.31
CA ASP A 126 -4.14 4.47 -18.32
C ASP A 126 -3.48 5.70 -17.69
N CYS A 127 -4.02 6.18 -16.57
CA CYS A 127 -3.51 7.36 -15.88
C CYS A 127 -2.13 7.10 -15.27
N LEU A 128 -1.94 5.91 -14.71
CA LEU A 128 -0.65 5.44 -14.22
C LEU A 128 0.42 5.43 -15.33
N LYS A 129 0.06 4.93 -16.51
CA LYS A 129 0.94 4.85 -17.68
C LYS A 129 1.26 6.23 -18.24
N ASP A 130 0.23 7.04 -18.51
CA ASP A 130 0.39 8.32 -19.21
C ASP A 130 1.10 9.36 -18.35
N ARG A 131 0.84 9.38 -17.05
CA ARG A 131 1.40 10.39 -16.14
C ARG A 131 2.69 9.94 -15.47
N LEU A 132 2.76 8.68 -15.02
CA LEU A 132 3.92 8.19 -14.26
C LEU A 132 4.85 7.30 -15.09
N GLY A 133 4.46 6.85 -16.29
CA GLY A 133 5.27 5.93 -17.09
C GLY A 133 5.28 4.50 -16.55
N LEU A 134 4.27 4.16 -15.74
CA LEU A 134 4.15 2.87 -15.06
C LEU A 134 3.04 2.04 -15.70
N ALA A 135 3.39 0.85 -16.16
CA ALA A 135 2.48 -0.08 -16.83
C ALA A 135 2.39 -1.37 -15.99
N ILE A 136 1.67 -1.31 -14.88
CA ILE A 136 1.56 -2.42 -13.94
C ILE A 136 0.15 -3.00 -14.03
N PRO A 137 -0.02 -4.28 -14.41
CA PRO A 137 -1.32 -4.93 -14.43
C PRO A 137 -1.93 -5.01 -13.03
N GLU A 138 -3.26 -4.93 -12.93
CA GLU A 138 -3.97 -5.04 -11.65
C GLU A 138 -3.67 -6.35 -10.92
N SER A 139 -3.50 -7.45 -11.67
CA SER A 139 -3.14 -8.76 -11.13
C SER A 139 -1.83 -8.74 -10.33
N VAL A 140 -0.88 -7.89 -10.69
CA VAL A 140 0.39 -7.77 -9.96
C VAL A 140 0.15 -7.18 -8.57
N TYR A 141 -0.64 -6.12 -8.46
CA TYR A 141 -0.99 -5.54 -7.16
C TYR A 141 -1.74 -6.54 -6.29
N TYR A 142 -2.66 -7.31 -6.90
CA TYR A 142 -3.36 -8.40 -6.25
C TYR A 142 -2.41 -9.51 -5.76
N ASP A 143 -1.44 -9.93 -6.58
CA ASP A 143 -0.44 -10.96 -6.20
C ASP A 143 0.41 -10.50 -5.01
N TYR A 144 0.90 -9.26 -5.02
CA TYR A 144 1.65 -8.70 -3.88
C TYR A 144 0.77 -8.55 -2.63
N SER A 145 -0.50 -8.20 -2.79
CA SER A 145 -1.45 -8.10 -1.68
C SER A 145 -1.66 -9.45 -1.02
N CYS A 146 -1.88 -10.50 -1.82
CA CYS A 146 -1.98 -11.86 -1.31
C CYS A 146 -0.67 -12.32 -0.68
N PHE A 147 0.47 -12.04 -1.32
CA PHE A 147 1.80 -12.34 -0.80
C PHE A 147 1.99 -11.79 0.63
N PHE A 148 1.71 -10.51 0.85
CA PHE A 148 1.85 -9.92 2.17
C PHE A 148 0.88 -10.49 3.21
N LEU A 149 -0.35 -10.77 2.81
CA LEU A 149 -1.39 -11.26 3.73
C LEU A 149 -1.22 -12.73 4.10
N THR A 150 -0.78 -13.61 3.19
CA THR A 150 -0.88 -15.06 3.38
C THR A 150 0.44 -15.80 3.41
N THR A 151 1.49 -15.29 2.78
CA THR A 151 2.78 -16.00 2.70
C THR A 151 3.66 -15.75 3.92
N MET A 152 4.48 -16.73 4.28
CA MET A 152 5.51 -16.58 5.30
C MET A 152 6.53 -15.51 4.88
N GLY A 153 6.99 -15.54 3.62
CA GLY A 153 7.96 -14.56 3.12
C GLY A 153 7.45 -13.12 3.21
N GLY A 154 6.20 -12.89 2.77
CA GLY A 154 5.56 -11.57 2.82
C GLY A 154 5.39 -11.05 4.24
N ARG A 155 4.85 -11.88 5.14
CA ARG A 155 4.69 -11.53 6.56
C ARG A 155 6.03 -11.21 7.22
N LEU A 156 7.09 -11.97 6.92
CA LEU A 156 8.44 -11.70 7.44
C LEU A 156 9.03 -10.38 6.95
N TYR A 157 8.66 -9.90 5.76
CA TYR A 157 9.03 -8.53 5.34
C TYR A 157 8.35 -7.49 6.22
N LEU A 158 7.05 -7.63 6.46
CA LEU A 158 6.29 -6.67 7.26
C LEU A 158 6.70 -6.64 8.74
N PHE A 159 7.05 -7.79 9.33
CA PHE A 159 7.56 -7.85 10.71
C PHE A 159 8.90 -7.12 10.91
N ARG A 160 9.63 -6.82 9.83
CA ARG A 160 10.90 -6.06 9.87
C ARG A 160 10.71 -4.58 9.53
N ARG A 161 9.48 -4.10 9.49
CA ARG A 161 9.13 -2.70 9.24
C ARG A 161 8.53 -2.06 10.48
N ASP A 162 8.54 -0.74 10.51
CA ASP A 162 7.82 0.01 11.51
C ASP A 162 6.31 -0.29 11.43
N PHE A 163 5.63 -0.11 12.55
CA PHE A 163 4.22 -0.46 12.70
C PHE A 163 3.34 0.31 11.70
N LYS A 164 3.67 1.58 11.36
CA LYS A 164 2.90 2.41 10.40
C LYS A 164 2.97 1.82 9.00
N SER A 165 4.17 1.52 8.51
CA SER A 165 4.36 0.87 7.22
C SER A 165 3.65 -0.47 7.14
N ARG A 166 3.75 -1.28 8.20
CA ARG A 166 3.07 -2.58 8.28
C ARG A 166 1.55 -2.44 8.19
N MET A 167 0.95 -1.57 8.98
CA MET A 167 -0.51 -1.36 8.99
C MET A 167 -1.01 -0.88 7.63
N LEU A 168 -0.32 0.07 6.99
CA LEU A 168 -0.73 0.59 5.67
C LEU A 168 -0.63 -0.47 4.58
N VAL A 169 0.45 -1.27 4.56
CA VAL A 169 0.56 -2.36 3.58
C VAL A 169 -0.54 -3.40 3.80
N ASN A 170 -0.82 -3.80 5.05
CA ASN A 170 -1.92 -4.72 5.34
C ASN A 170 -3.28 -4.13 4.93
N TYR A 171 -3.55 -2.87 5.27
CA TYR A 171 -4.79 -2.18 4.94
C TYR A 171 -5.06 -2.19 3.44
N TYR A 172 -4.12 -1.68 2.63
CA TYR A 172 -4.31 -1.63 1.19
C TYR A 172 -4.27 -3.01 0.54
N SER A 173 -3.57 -3.99 1.12
CA SER A 173 -3.64 -5.38 0.66
C SER A 173 -5.03 -5.98 0.87
N ILE A 174 -5.68 -5.70 2.00
CA ILE A 174 -7.06 -6.12 2.27
C ILE A 174 -8.00 -5.49 1.24
N LEU A 175 -7.87 -4.18 0.97
CA LEU A 175 -8.73 -3.51 -0.02
C LEU A 175 -8.53 -4.06 -1.44
N MET A 176 -7.30 -4.39 -1.82
CA MET A 176 -7.01 -5.02 -3.12
C MET A 176 -7.65 -6.39 -3.26
N VAL A 177 -7.60 -7.23 -2.22
CA VAL A 177 -8.24 -8.55 -2.24
C VAL A 177 -9.77 -8.42 -2.17
N ASP A 178 -10.31 -7.48 -1.40
CA ASP A 178 -11.75 -7.17 -1.40
C ASP A 178 -12.24 -6.77 -2.80
N ARG A 179 -11.50 -5.90 -3.50
CA ARG A 179 -11.80 -5.54 -4.89
C ARG A 179 -11.79 -6.78 -5.80
N ALA A 180 -10.79 -7.64 -5.67
CA ALA A 180 -10.74 -8.89 -6.42
C ALA A 180 -11.93 -9.84 -6.10
N ASN A 181 -12.39 -9.87 -4.85
CA ASN A 181 -13.61 -10.60 -4.47
C ASN A 181 -14.86 -10.03 -5.17
N GLN A 182 -15.01 -8.71 -5.17
CA GLN A 182 -16.15 -8.03 -5.83
C GLN A 182 -16.19 -8.29 -7.33
N LEU A 183 -15.02 -8.36 -7.97
CA LEU A 183 -14.87 -8.63 -9.40
C LEU A 183 -14.87 -10.12 -9.75
N GLY A 184 -14.89 -11.02 -8.77
CA GLY A 184 -14.78 -12.46 -8.99
C GLY A 184 -13.41 -12.92 -9.51
N THR A 185 -12.36 -12.12 -9.28
CA THR A 185 -10.99 -12.34 -9.77
C THR A 185 -10.01 -12.77 -8.67
N ASN A 186 -10.49 -13.11 -7.46
CA ASN A 186 -9.67 -13.69 -6.38
C ASN A 186 -9.21 -15.12 -6.71
N SER A 187 -8.23 -15.23 -7.61
CA SER A 187 -7.72 -16.50 -8.15
C SER A 187 -6.96 -17.35 -7.12
N HIS A 188 -6.37 -16.74 -6.09
CA HIS A 188 -5.68 -17.44 -5.00
C HIS A 188 -6.63 -17.88 -3.88
N GLY A 189 -7.91 -17.50 -3.91
CA GLY A 189 -8.91 -17.87 -2.91
C GLY A 189 -8.57 -17.36 -1.50
N VAL A 190 -7.93 -16.19 -1.40
CA VAL A 190 -7.50 -15.63 -0.10
C VAL A 190 -8.72 -15.22 0.73
N ASP A 191 -8.81 -15.76 1.94
CA ASP A 191 -9.75 -15.31 2.97
C ASP A 191 -9.16 -14.12 3.75
N ILE A 192 -9.81 -12.97 3.63
CA ILE A 192 -9.39 -11.72 4.27
C ILE A 192 -9.94 -11.53 5.68
N ARG A 193 -10.90 -12.36 6.14
CA ARG A 193 -11.55 -12.20 7.47
C ARG A 193 -10.54 -12.17 8.62
N PRO A 194 -9.56 -13.09 8.70
CA PRO A 194 -8.56 -13.05 9.78
C PRO A 194 -7.70 -11.77 9.72
N ALA A 195 -7.33 -11.34 8.51
CA ALA A 195 -6.52 -10.15 8.31
C ALA A 195 -7.27 -8.87 8.71
N ILE A 196 -8.57 -8.77 8.40
CA ILE A 196 -9.44 -7.67 8.85
C ILE A 196 -9.47 -7.61 10.37
N GLY A 197 -9.78 -8.74 11.03
CA GLY A 197 -9.86 -8.80 12.49
C GLY A 197 -8.56 -8.39 13.18
N SER A 198 -7.43 -8.95 12.74
CA SER A 198 -6.12 -8.62 13.31
C SER A 198 -5.70 -7.17 13.05
N LEU A 199 -6.03 -6.60 11.89
CA LEU A 199 -5.65 -5.23 11.57
C LEU A 199 -6.49 -4.21 12.36
N ILE A 200 -7.78 -4.47 12.58
CA ILE A 200 -8.62 -3.66 13.47
C ILE A 200 -8.00 -3.61 14.86
N GLU A 201 -7.70 -4.77 15.45
CA GLU A 201 -7.08 -4.85 16.79
C GLU A 201 -5.74 -4.09 16.83
N GLU A 202 -4.91 -4.23 15.80
CA GLU A 202 -3.63 -3.52 15.71
C GLU A 202 -3.82 -1.99 15.64
N MET A 203 -4.72 -1.49 14.78
CA MET A 203 -4.98 -0.06 14.58
C MET A 203 -5.68 0.59 15.79
N GLU A 204 -6.53 -0.14 16.50
CA GLU A 204 -7.14 0.37 17.75
C GLU A 204 -6.08 0.60 18.83
N ASN A 205 -5.10 -0.30 18.91
CA ASN A 205 -4.01 -0.26 19.88
C ASN A 205 -2.83 0.63 19.46
N SER A 206 -2.79 1.15 18.23
CA SER A 206 -1.65 1.91 17.71
C SER A 206 -1.60 3.38 18.15
N GLY A 207 -2.65 3.92 18.78
CA GLY A 207 -2.76 5.35 19.08
C GLY A 207 -2.74 6.23 17.81
N ASP A 208 -2.26 7.47 17.92
CA ASP A 208 -2.34 8.52 16.88
C ASP A 208 -1.25 8.45 15.79
N GLN A 209 -0.76 7.25 15.47
CA GLN A 209 0.36 7.10 14.53
C GLN A 209 -0.05 7.16 13.04
N LEU A 210 -1.34 7.02 12.76
CA LEU A 210 -1.93 7.14 11.42
C LEU A 210 -2.77 8.40 11.36
N LYS A 211 -2.55 9.24 10.35
CA LYS A 211 -3.31 10.49 10.17
C LYS A 211 -4.80 10.19 9.93
N ARG A 212 -5.09 9.14 9.15
CA ARG A 212 -6.46 8.73 8.77
C ARG A 212 -6.94 7.49 9.51
N ARG A 213 -6.53 7.32 10.78
CA ARG A 213 -6.84 6.12 11.57
C ARG A 213 -8.34 5.81 11.61
N GLU A 214 -9.17 6.82 11.87
CA GLU A 214 -10.62 6.66 12.00
C GLU A 214 -11.23 6.18 10.67
N SER A 215 -10.91 6.84 9.56
CA SER A 215 -11.35 6.43 8.21
C SER A 215 -10.93 5.00 7.86
N TYR A 216 -9.71 4.59 8.23
CA TYR A 216 -9.26 3.20 8.02
C TYR A 216 -10.05 2.19 8.87
N LEU A 217 -10.30 2.51 10.14
CA LEU A 217 -11.10 1.66 11.02
C LEU A 217 -12.54 1.54 10.53
N ASP A 218 -13.18 2.64 10.13
CA ASP A 218 -14.54 2.64 9.61
C ASP A 218 -14.66 1.74 8.36
N GLN A 219 -13.70 1.85 7.44
CA GLN A 219 -13.65 1.00 6.25
C GLN A 219 -13.43 -0.48 6.61
N LEU A 220 -12.57 -0.78 7.59
CA LEU A 220 -12.33 -2.15 8.04
C LEU A 220 -13.55 -2.74 8.77
N TYR A 221 -14.28 -1.94 9.54
CA TYR A 221 -15.52 -2.35 10.18
C TYR A 221 -16.62 -2.65 9.16
N ALA A 222 -16.77 -1.79 8.15
CA ALA A 222 -17.68 -2.06 7.03
C ALA A 222 -17.33 -3.37 6.30
N LEU A 223 -16.03 -3.64 6.11
CA LEU A 223 -15.58 -4.92 5.55
C LEU A 223 -15.85 -6.11 6.49
N LYS A 224 -15.67 -5.94 7.79
CA LYS A 224 -15.98 -6.98 8.79
C LYS A 224 -17.46 -7.37 8.76
N GLU A 225 -18.36 -6.40 8.58
CA GLU A 225 -19.80 -6.64 8.42
C GLU A 225 -20.11 -7.33 7.09
N LYS A 226 -19.44 -6.91 6.00
CA LYS A 226 -19.57 -7.52 4.67
C LYS A 226 -19.12 -8.98 4.63
N TYR A 227 -18.11 -9.35 5.43
CA TYR A 227 -17.55 -10.70 5.50
C TYR A 227 -17.73 -11.31 6.91
N PRO A 228 -18.96 -11.68 7.30
CA PRO A 228 -19.19 -12.25 8.63
C PRO A 228 -18.43 -13.57 8.81
N GLU A 229 -17.97 -13.83 10.04
CA GLU A 229 -17.45 -15.14 10.38
C GLU A 229 -18.57 -16.18 10.26
N GLU A 230 -18.33 -17.28 9.54
CA GLU A 230 -19.25 -18.40 9.59
C GLU A 230 -19.22 -19.00 11.00
N PRO A 231 -20.39 -19.33 11.59
CA PRO A 231 -20.42 -20.00 12.87
C PRO A 231 -19.65 -21.31 12.76
N ARG A 232 -18.61 -21.49 13.59
CA ARG A 232 -17.87 -22.75 13.69
C ARG A 232 -18.88 -23.87 13.98
N GLN A 233 -19.05 -24.79 13.03
CA GLN A 233 -19.82 -26.02 13.21
C GLN A 233 -19.04 -27.02 14.06
#